data_AF-A0A434ZKB9-F1
#
_entry.id   AF-A0A434ZKB9-F1
#
_cell.length_a   1.000
_cell.length_b   1.000
_cell.length_c   1.000
_cell.angle_alpha   90.00
_cell.angle_beta   90.00
_cell.angle_gamma   90.00
#
_symmetry.space_group_name_H-M   'P 1'
#
loop_
_entity.id
_entity.type
_entity.pdbx_description
1 polymer ?
#
loop_
_entity_poly.entity_id
_entity_poly.type
_entity_poly.pdbx_seq_one_letter_code
_entity_poly.pdbx_strand_id
1 'polypeptide(L)'
;MSAREWSKLSPDVWRSPRFLSLGDVGAALLWHYYAAGPHANSSGCSCIPDGYILADFSSFGWTDQHLTEARRLLIEAELISHDPKTTEVFVDRWFIHNPPTNPSHAKGAIKLIGKIASDMLREKAEAEFSETDFGSKLNQLVAAANDPHSSGDRLTNTPFMSGKGRGRL
;
A
#
# COMPACT_ATOMS: atom_id res chain seq x y z
N MET A 1 0.73 -7.96 20.11
CA MET A 1 0.37 -7.60 18.72
C MET A 1 0.21 -8.91 17.97
N SER A 2 -0.98 -9.21 17.43
CA SER A 2 -1.12 -10.35 16.51
C SER A 2 -0.34 -9.96 15.25
N ALA A 3 0.77 -10.65 14.99
CA ALA A 3 1.51 -10.51 13.75
C ALA A 3 0.61 -10.94 12.58
N ARG A 4 0.86 -10.41 11.38
CA ARG A 4 0.12 -10.87 10.20
C ARG A 4 0.39 -12.35 10.00
N GLU A 5 -0.65 -13.18 10.11
CA GLU A 5 -0.55 -14.63 9.96
C GLU A 5 -0.49 -15.07 8.48
N TRP A 6 -1.14 -14.31 7.60
CA TRP A 6 -1.21 -14.61 6.16
C TRP A 6 -1.25 -13.34 5.32
N SER A 7 -0.72 -13.45 4.09
CA SER A 7 -0.86 -12.45 3.02
C SER A 7 -1.67 -13.04 1.87
N LYS A 8 -2.56 -12.26 1.27
CA LYS A 8 -3.36 -12.70 0.13
C LYS A 8 -2.54 -12.53 -1.15
N LEU A 9 -2.40 -13.61 -1.89
CA LEU A 9 -1.85 -13.62 -3.25
C LEU A 9 -2.97 -13.98 -4.22
N SER A 10 -3.15 -13.19 -5.28
CA SER A 10 -4.12 -13.53 -6.31
C SER A 10 -3.59 -14.70 -7.14
N PRO A 11 -4.39 -15.77 -7.37
CA PRO A 11 -4.03 -16.83 -8.32
C PRO A 11 -3.75 -16.31 -9.74
N ASP A 12 -4.29 -15.14 -10.09
CA ASP A 12 -4.08 -14.53 -11.40
C ASP A 12 -2.65 -14.07 -11.65
N VAL A 13 -1.79 -14.05 -10.61
CA VAL A 13 -0.35 -13.81 -10.81
C VAL A 13 0.25 -14.80 -11.81
N TRP A 14 -0.20 -16.06 -11.80
CA TRP A 14 0.26 -17.11 -12.71
C TRP A 14 -0.22 -16.93 -14.16
N ARG A 15 -1.12 -15.97 -14.41
CA ARG A 15 -1.61 -15.59 -15.74
C ARG A 15 -1.14 -14.19 -16.14
N SER A 16 -0.47 -13.47 -15.24
CA SER A 16 0.00 -12.11 -15.48
C SER A 16 1.13 -12.11 -16.52
N PRO A 17 1.00 -11.41 -17.65
CA PRO A 17 2.07 -11.31 -18.63
C PRO A 17 3.38 -10.78 -18.04
N ARG A 18 3.30 -9.82 -17.10
CA ARG A 18 4.46 -9.26 -16.37
C ARG A 18 5.18 -10.32 -15.52
N PHE A 19 4.41 -11.22 -14.90
CA PHE A 19 4.98 -12.27 -14.07
C PHE A 19 5.56 -13.39 -14.93
N LEU A 20 4.86 -13.76 -16.00
CA LEU A 20 5.31 -14.77 -16.95
C LEU A 20 6.55 -14.31 -17.75
N SER A 21 6.71 -13.01 -17.98
CA SER A 21 7.88 -12.47 -18.69
C SER A 21 9.18 -12.53 -17.91
N LEU A 22 9.14 -12.88 -16.61
CA LEU A 22 10.36 -13.02 -15.81
C LEU A 22 11.28 -14.11 -16.34
N GLY A 23 10.72 -15.22 -16.84
CA GLY A 23 11.49 -16.35 -17.36
C GLY A 23 12.44 -17.02 -16.35
N ASP A 24 12.47 -16.55 -15.10
CA ASP A 24 13.41 -16.93 -14.06
C ASP A 24 12.67 -17.29 -12.77
N VAL A 25 12.93 -18.50 -12.27
CA VAL A 25 12.30 -19.03 -11.05
C VAL A 25 12.77 -18.28 -9.80
N GLY A 26 14.01 -17.78 -9.80
CA GLY A 26 14.56 -17.02 -8.69
C GLY A 26 13.89 -15.66 -8.52
N ALA A 27 13.67 -14.93 -9.61
CA ALA A 27 12.89 -13.69 -9.63
C ALA A 27 11.46 -13.93 -9.18
N ALA A 28 10.82 -14.99 -9.66
CA ALA A 28 9.48 -15.40 -9.22
C ALA A 28 9.45 -15.67 -7.70
N LEU A 29 10.44 -16.38 -7.15
CA LEU A 29 10.54 -16.66 -5.73
C LEU A 29 10.76 -15.37 -4.90
N LEU A 30 11.64 -14.49 -5.36
CA LEU A 30 11.91 -13.21 -4.70
C LEU A 30 10.67 -12.32 -4.65
N TRP A 31 9.88 -12.29 -5.72
CA TRP A 31 8.60 -11.56 -5.73
C TRP A 31 7.64 -12.09 -4.66
N HIS A 32 7.52 -13.41 -4.51
CA HIS A 32 6.68 -14.02 -3.48
C HIS A 32 7.19 -13.67 -2.08
N TYR A 33 8.50 -13.64 -1.88
CA TYR A 33 9.10 -13.22 -0.62
C TYR A 33 8.78 -11.75 -0.28
N TYR A 34 8.79 -10.84 -1.26
CA TYR A 34 8.35 -9.46 -1.02
C TYR A 34 6.85 -9.35 -0.74
N ALA A 35 6.01 -10.08 -1.47
CA ALA A 35 4.56 -9.98 -1.34
C ALA A 35 3.98 -10.67 -0.10
N ALA A 36 4.60 -11.77 0.35
CA ALA A 36 4.06 -12.64 1.39
C ALA A 36 5.09 -13.13 2.42
N GLY A 37 6.33 -12.66 2.35
CA GLY A 37 7.38 -13.01 3.31
C GLY A 37 7.25 -12.29 4.66
N PRO A 38 8.23 -12.51 5.57
CA PRO A 38 8.15 -12.09 6.97
C PRO A 38 8.09 -10.56 7.17
N HIS A 39 8.55 -9.79 6.17
CA HIS A 39 8.57 -8.32 6.23
C HIS A 39 7.35 -7.67 5.57
N ALA A 40 6.48 -8.43 4.92
CA ALA A 40 5.31 -7.91 4.21
C ALA A 40 4.28 -7.32 5.20
N ASN A 41 3.82 -6.09 4.94
CA ASN A 41 2.82 -5.41 5.77
C ASN A 41 1.69 -4.82 4.91
N SER A 42 0.73 -4.10 5.51
CA SER A 42 -0.46 -3.63 4.78
C SER A 42 -0.22 -2.40 3.89
N SER A 43 0.97 -1.80 3.91
CA SER A 43 1.33 -0.72 2.98
C SER A 43 1.79 -1.22 1.61
N GLY A 44 2.12 -2.50 1.48
CA GLY A 44 2.78 -3.04 0.29
C GLY A 44 4.27 -2.66 0.17
N CYS A 45 4.78 -1.85 1.10
CA CYS A 45 6.19 -1.43 1.16
C CYS A 45 6.88 -2.03 2.39
N SER A 46 8.08 -2.56 2.19
CA SER A 46 8.89 -3.18 3.24
C SER A 46 10.34 -2.74 3.13
N CYS A 47 10.95 -2.38 4.27
CA CYS A 47 12.38 -2.16 4.40
C CYS A 47 13.05 -3.52 4.69
N ILE A 48 13.82 -4.04 3.74
CA ILE A 48 14.42 -5.38 3.82
C ILE A 48 15.87 -5.28 3.37
N PRO A 49 16.85 -5.28 4.29
CA PRO A 49 18.25 -5.31 3.93
C PRO A 49 18.61 -6.58 3.15
N ASP A 50 19.46 -6.47 2.14
CA ASP A 50 19.87 -7.60 1.29
C ASP A 50 20.39 -8.79 2.11
N GLY A 51 21.10 -8.53 3.22
CA GLY A 51 21.61 -9.59 4.10
C GLY A 51 20.52 -10.48 4.71
N TYR A 52 19.32 -9.95 4.96
CA TYR A 52 18.19 -10.78 5.42
C TYR A 52 17.69 -11.70 4.31
N ILE A 53 17.57 -11.18 3.09
CA ILE A 53 17.14 -11.95 1.92
C ILE A 53 18.15 -13.06 1.64
N LEU A 54 19.45 -12.73 1.61
CA LEU A 54 20.51 -13.69 1.36
C LEU A 54 20.59 -14.75 2.47
N ALA A 55 20.35 -14.40 3.73
CA ALA A 55 20.30 -15.36 4.82
C ALA A 55 19.13 -16.35 4.64
N ASP A 56 17.93 -15.86 4.34
CA ASP A 56 16.74 -16.69 4.13
C ASP A 56 16.88 -17.60 2.89
N PHE A 57 17.57 -17.12 1.86
CA PHE A 57 17.77 -17.84 0.60
C PHE A 57 19.08 -18.65 0.54
N SER A 58 19.83 -18.68 1.64
CA SER A 58 21.14 -19.35 1.73
C SER A 58 21.09 -20.84 1.40
N SER A 59 20.00 -21.53 1.78
CA SER A 59 19.77 -22.95 1.47
C SER A 59 19.60 -23.23 -0.03
N PHE A 60 19.22 -22.20 -0.80
CA PHE A 60 19.13 -22.25 -2.27
C PHE A 60 20.42 -21.79 -2.96
N GLY A 61 21.48 -21.47 -2.20
CA GLY A 61 22.77 -21.04 -2.75
C GLY A 61 22.77 -19.62 -3.34
N TRP A 62 21.86 -18.75 -2.91
CA TRP A 62 21.80 -17.38 -3.40
C TRP A 62 23.05 -16.57 -3.03
N THR A 63 23.46 -15.74 -3.97
CA THR A 63 24.58 -14.78 -3.82
C THR A 63 24.05 -13.38 -4.12
N ASP A 64 24.85 -12.35 -3.82
CA ASP A 64 24.50 -10.96 -4.17
C ASP A 64 24.17 -10.80 -5.66
N GLN A 65 24.86 -11.55 -6.52
CA GLN A 65 24.61 -11.54 -7.97
C GLN A 65 23.22 -12.09 -8.32
N HIS A 66 22.81 -13.20 -7.68
CA HIS A 66 21.46 -13.75 -7.87
C HIS A 66 20.39 -12.75 -7.44
N LEU A 67 20.57 -12.11 -6.27
CA LEU A 67 19.65 -11.12 -5.76
C LEU A 67 19.56 -9.89 -6.68
N THR A 68 20.71 -9.39 -7.13
CA THR A 68 20.79 -8.23 -8.02
C THR A 68 20.06 -8.49 -9.33
N GLU A 69 20.29 -9.65 -9.96
CA GLU A 69 19.68 -10.01 -11.23
C GLU A 69 18.17 -10.27 -11.09
N ALA A 70 17.76 -11.04 -10.07
CA ALA A 70 16.35 -11.27 -9.78
C ALA A 70 15.60 -9.95 -9.53
N ARG A 71 16.19 -9.03 -8.76
CA ARG A 71 15.60 -7.72 -8.49
C ARG A 71 15.51 -6.87 -9.76
N ARG A 72 16.53 -6.90 -10.63
CA ARG A 72 16.52 -6.22 -11.93
C ARG A 72 15.34 -6.70 -12.79
N LEU A 73 15.16 -8.01 -12.93
CA LEU A 73 14.05 -8.60 -13.68
C LEU A 73 12.68 -8.16 -13.14
N LEU A 74 12.52 -8.10 -11.81
CA LEU A 74 11.27 -7.65 -11.19
C LEU A 74 10.97 -6.17 -11.42
N ILE A 75 12.00 -5.31 -11.39
CA ILE A 75 11.87 -3.88 -11.67
C ILE A 75 11.50 -3.68 -13.15
N GLU A 76 12.19 -4.34 -14.07
CA GLU A 76 11.90 -4.25 -15.51
C GLU A 76 10.51 -4.76 -15.88
N ALA A 77 10.01 -5.76 -15.16
CA ALA A 77 8.65 -6.27 -15.30
C ALA A 77 7.58 -5.40 -14.60
N GLU A 78 7.97 -4.28 -13.97
CA GLU A 78 7.08 -3.42 -13.17
C GLU A 78 6.31 -4.19 -12.09
N LEU A 79 6.93 -5.21 -11.50
CA LEU A 79 6.34 -6.00 -10.42
C LEU A 79 6.71 -5.45 -9.04
N ILE A 80 7.82 -4.72 -8.96
CA ILE A 80 8.27 -4.00 -7.77
C ILE A 80 8.87 -2.65 -8.14
N SER A 81 8.89 -1.75 -7.17
CA SER A 81 9.73 -0.56 -7.15
C SER A 81 10.71 -0.67 -5.98
N HIS A 82 11.96 -0.28 -6.18
CA HIS A 82 13.00 -0.41 -5.16
C HIS A 82 13.79 0.88 -5.02
N ASP A 83 14.02 1.29 -3.77
CA ASP A 83 14.94 2.37 -3.44
C ASP A 83 16.16 1.81 -2.70
N PRO A 84 17.34 1.74 -3.36
CA PRO A 84 18.54 1.21 -2.72
C PRO A 84 19.06 2.09 -1.58
N LYS A 85 18.69 3.38 -1.50
CA LYS A 85 19.15 4.28 -0.44
C LYS A 85 18.47 3.99 0.90
N THR A 86 17.19 3.62 0.85
CA THR A 86 16.40 3.31 2.05
C THR A 86 16.21 1.81 2.25
N THR A 87 16.70 0.99 1.32
CA THR A 87 16.53 -0.49 1.29
C THR A 87 15.07 -0.91 1.29
N GLU A 88 14.20 -0.06 0.75
CA GLU A 88 12.77 -0.29 0.70
C GLU A 88 12.35 -0.83 -0.66
N VAL A 89 11.41 -1.76 -0.63
CA VAL A 89 10.77 -2.33 -1.80
C VAL A 89 9.26 -2.19 -1.68
N PHE A 90 8.64 -1.65 -2.71
CA PHE A 90 7.19 -1.60 -2.87
C PHE A 90 6.77 -2.64 -3.91
N VAL A 91 5.75 -3.45 -3.57
CA VAL A 91 5.14 -4.37 -4.53
C VAL A 91 4.12 -3.60 -5.36
N ASP A 92 4.39 -3.47 -6.66
CA ASP A 92 3.56 -2.65 -7.54
C ASP A 92 2.14 -3.25 -7.68
N ARG A 93 1.14 -2.37 -7.72
CA ARG A 93 -0.29 -2.71 -7.75
C ARG A 93 -0.75 -3.43 -6.48
N TRP A 94 -0.09 -3.20 -5.36
CA TRP A 94 -0.44 -3.81 -4.08
C TRP A 94 -1.91 -3.57 -3.73
N PHE A 95 -2.38 -2.33 -3.81
CA PHE A 95 -3.74 -1.99 -3.37
C PHE A 95 -4.85 -2.42 -4.34
N ILE A 96 -4.52 -2.78 -5.58
CA ILE A 96 -5.44 -3.43 -6.51
C ILE A 96 -5.76 -4.85 -6.03
N HIS A 97 -4.73 -5.57 -5.57
CA HIS A 97 -4.87 -6.98 -5.16
C HIS A 97 -5.20 -7.15 -3.67
N ASN A 98 -4.75 -6.21 -2.85
CA ASN A 98 -4.87 -6.18 -1.39
C ASN A 98 -5.49 -4.87 -0.89
N PRO A 99 -6.68 -4.47 -1.40
CA PRO A 99 -7.33 -3.26 -0.93
C PRO A 99 -7.71 -3.38 0.56
N PRO A 100 -7.76 -2.26 1.30
CA PRO A 100 -8.29 -2.28 2.66
C PRO A 100 -9.73 -2.77 2.67
N THR A 101 -10.06 -3.63 3.62
CA THR A 101 -11.38 -4.28 3.72
C THR A 101 -12.31 -3.62 4.75
N ASN A 102 -11.76 -2.76 5.61
CA ASN A 102 -12.50 -2.04 6.64
C ASN A 102 -11.76 -0.74 7.03
N PRO A 103 -12.44 0.20 7.72
CA PRO A 103 -11.84 1.49 8.10
C PRO A 103 -10.58 1.37 8.98
N SER A 104 -10.54 0.39 9.89
CA SER A 104 -9.37 0.17 10.76
C SER A 104 -8.16 -0.31 9.97
N HIS A 105 -8.37 -1.18 8.99
CA HIS A 105 -7.34 -1.64 8.06
C HIS A 105 -6.83 -0.47 7.21
N ALA A 106 -7.73 0.35 6.65
CA ALA A 106 -7.37 1.54 5.88
C ALA A 106 -6.51 2.52 6.70
N LYS A 107 -6.93 2.81 7.94
CA LYS A 107 -6.15 3.66 8.87
C LYS A 107 -4.77 3.07 9.18
N GLY A 108 -4.69 1.75 9.36
CA GLY A 108 -3.43 1.04 9.56
C GLY A 108 -2.49 1.15 8.36
N ALA A 109 -3.01 0.97 7.15
CA ALA A 109 -2.27 1.11 5.91
C ALA A 109 -1.72 2.54 5.73
N ILE A 110 -2.55 3.58 5.88
CA ILE A 110 -2.10 4.99 5.81
C ILE A 110 -0.98 5.27 6.81
N LYS A 111 -1.11 4.78 8.05
CA LYS A 111 -0.07 4.95 9.07
C LYS A 111 1.26 4.29 8.67
N LEU A 112 1.22 3.14 7.99
CA LEU A 112 2.41 2.46 7.52
C LEU A 112 3.00 3.14 6.27
N ILE A 113 2.16 3.60 5.35
CA ILE A 113 2.59 4.41 4.20
C ILE A 113 3.37 5.64 4.66
N GLY A 114 2.85 6.38 5.66
CA GLY A 114 3.53 7.55 6.23
C GLY A 114 4.85 7.25 6.97
N LYS A 115 5.23 5.98 7.11
CA LYS A 115 6.53 5.56 7.67
C LYS A 115 7.55 5.17 6.60
N ILE A 116 7.16 5.11 5.34
CA ILE A 116 8.07 4.82 4.23
C ILE A 116 9.06 5.97 4.11
N ALA A 117 10.35 5.66 4.20
CA ALA A 117 11.43 6.63 4.20
C ALA A 117 11.71 7.19 2.79
N SER A 118 11.56 6.35 1.75
CA SER A 118 11.70 6.76 0.36
C SER A 118 10.49 7.58 -0.07
N ASP A 119 10.71 8.85 -0.41
CA ASP A 119 9.66 9.74 -0.92
C ASP A 119 9.02 9.15 -2.18
N MET A 120 9.83 8.61 -3.09
CA MET A 120 9.36 7.99 -4.33
C MET A 120 8.43 6.81 -4.08
N LEU A 121 8.81 5.88 -3.18
CA LEU A 121 7.97 4.73 -2.86
C LEU A 121 6.74 5.13 -2.05
N ARG A 122 6.86 6.13 -1.17
CA ARG A 122 5.74 6.65 -0.39
C ARG A 122 4.70 7.28 -1.31
N GLU A 123 5.10 8.16 -2.22
CA GLU A 123 4.22 8.78 -3.21
C GLU A 123 3.52 7.74 -4.07
N LYS A 124 4.24 6.70 -4.51
CA LYS A 124 3.65 5.60 -5.28
C LYS A 124 2.61 4.82 -4.47
N ALA A 125 2.90 4.51 -3.21
CA ALA A 125 1.96 3.82 -2.32
C ALA A 125 0.74 4.70 -1.99
N GLU A 126 0.91 6.01 -1.80
CA GLU A 126 -0.17 6.97 -1.60
C GLU A 126 -1.07 7.08 -2.83
N ALA A 127 -0.47 7.16 -4.02
CA ALA A 127 -1.20 7.18 -5.28
C ALA A 127 -2.05 5.93 -5.45
N GLU A 128 -1.48 4.73 -5.30
CA GLU A 128 -2.25 3.48 -5.40
C GLU A 128 -3.32 3.35 -4.30
N PHE A 129 -3.02 3.77 -3.07
CA PHE A 129 -4.01 3.76 -2.00
C PHE A 129 -5.20 4.68 -2.30
N SER A 130 -4.94 5.83 -2.91
CA SER A 130 -5.95 6.83 -3.26
C SER A 130 -7.01 6.30 -4.25
N GLU A 131 -6.66 5.30 -5.06
CA GLU A 131 -7.55 4.65 -6.02
C GLU A 131 -8.50 3.64 -5.36
N THR A 132 -8.27 3.28 -4.10
CA THR A 132 -9.17 2.38 -3.36
C THR A 132 -10.46 3.10 -2.95
N ASP A 133 -11.51 2.34 -2.63
CA ASP A 133 -12.76 2.89 -2.07
C ASP A 133 -12.54 3.72 -0.80
N PHE A 134 -11.53 3.37 0.01
CA PHE A 134 -11.22 4.11 1.24
C PHE A 134 -10.37 5.35 0.96
N GLY A 135 -9.41 5.26 0.05
CA GLY A 135 -8.58 6.39 -0.37
C GLY A 135 -9.39 7.46 -1.10
N SER A 136 -10.26 7.06 -2.03
CA SER A 136 -11.13 7.98 -2.76
C SER A 136 -12.09 8.73 -1.85
N LYS A 137 -12.72 8.04 -0.88
CA LYS A 137 -13.56 8.66 0.16
C LYS A 137 -12.77 9.63 1.03
N LEU A 138 -11.55 9.27 1.43
CA LEU A 138 -10.70 10.16 2.21
C LEU A 138 -10.39 11.44 1.44
N ASN A 139 -10.04 11.33 0.15
CA ASN A 139 -9.77 12.48 -0.70
C ASN A 139 -11.01 13.38 -0.87
N GLN A 140 -12.19 12.79 -1.04
CA GLN A 140 -13.45 13.55 -1.11
C GLN A 140 -13.73 14.30 0.20
N LEU A 141 -13.50 13.68 1.36
CA LEU A 141 -13.68 14.31 2.67
C LEU A 141 -12.69 15.46 2.89
N VAL A 142 -11.43 15.29 2.49
CA VAL A 142 -10.40 16.33 2.57
C VAL A 142 -10.72 17.48 1.63
N ALA A 143 -11.16 17.20 0.39
CA ALA A 143 -11.58 18.21 -0.57
C ALA A 143 -12.79 19.01 -0.06
N ALA A 144 -13.79 18.35 0.52
CA ALA A 144 -14.96 19.01 1.12
C ALA A 144 -14.58 19.88 2.33
N ALA A 145 -13.66 19.42 3.18
CA ALA A 145 -13.17 20.19 4.33
C ALA A 145 -12.37 21.44 3.92
N ASN A 146 -11.69 21.37 2.77
CA ASN A 146 -10.89 22.48 2.22
C ASN A 146 -11.70 23.42 1.32
N ASP A 147 -12.98 23.14 1.05
CA ASP A 147 -13.85 24.06 0.32
C ASP A 147 -14.24 25.24 1.23
N PRO A 148 -13.82 26.48 0.92
CA PRO A 148 -14.19 27.66 1.70
C PRO A 148 -15.71 27.91 1.74
N HIS A 149 -16.50 27.30 0.84
CA HIS A 149 -17.95 27.41 0.80
C HIS A 149 -18.66 26.31 1.63
N SER A 150 -17.95 25.25 2.03
CA SER A 150 -18.50 24.15 2.85
C SER A 150 -18.76 24.55 4.30
N SER A 151 -18.25 25.70 4.77
CA SER A 151 -18.51 26.22 6.12
C SER A 151 -19.86 26.94 6.26
N GLY A 152 -20.70 26.93 5.22
CA GLY A 152 -22.08 27.39 5.29
C GLY A 152 -22.97 26.44 6.09
N ASP A 153 -23.82 27.00 6.94
CA ASP A 153 -25.06 26.38 7.45
C ASP A 153 -25.07 25.47 8.70
N ARG A 154 -24.01 25.47 9.53
CA ARG A 154 -24.14 24.94 10.91
C ARG A 154 -24.68 25.96 11.93
N LEU A 155 -24.56 27.26 11.67
CA LEU A 155 -25.05 28.31 12.58
C LEU A 155 -26.51 28.72 12.31
N THR A 156 -26.97 28.60 11.06
CA THR A 156 -28.33 28.98 10.62
C THR A 156 -29.38 27.90 10.86
N ASN A 157 -28.98 26.63 11.03
CA ASN A 157 -29.86 25.50 11.33
C ASN A 157 -30.16 25.31 12.83
N THR A 158 -29.78 26.26 13.69
CA THR A 158 -30.21 26.22 15.09
C THR A 158 -31.72 26.55 15.19
N PRO A 159 -32.52 25.79 15.96
CA PRO A 159 -33.96 26.03 16.12
C PRO A 159 -34.30 27.42 16.69
N PHE A 160 -33.29 28.16 17.15
CA PHE A 160 -33.41 29.50 17.69
C PHE A 160 -33.73 30.56 16.63
N MET A 161 -33.35 30.34 15.36
CA MET A 161 -33.60 31.30 14.27
C MET A 161 -34.71 30.90 13.29
N SER A 162 -35.18 29.64 13.29
CA SER A 162 -36.21 29.18 12.34
C SER A 162 -37.66 29.53 12.74
N GLY A 163 -37.87 30.35 13.77
CA GLY A 163 -39.18 30.92 14.14
C GLY A 163 -40.26 29.91 14.55
N LYS A 164 -39.95 28.61 14.65
CA LYS A 164 -40.91 27.55 15.04
C LYS A 164 -40.94 27.27 16.54
N GLY A 165 -40.82 28.32 17.36
CA GLY A 165 -40.91 28.27 18.81
C GLY A 165 -42.26 28.76 19.33
N ARG A 166 -43.19 27.82 19.57
CA ARG A 166 -44.30 27.85 20.54
C ARG A 166 -45.22 29.09 20.60
N GLY A 167 -46.43 28.97 20.06
CA GLY A 167 -47.64 29.64 20.58
C GLY A 167 -48.51 28.63 21.36
N ARG A 168 -48.56 28.75 22.70
CA ARG A 168 -49.72 29.12 23.57
C ARG A 168 -50.76 28.00 23.74
N LEU A 169 -50.97 27.42 24.94
CA LEU A 169 -51.74 27.95 26.11
C LEU A 169 -53.04 28.64 25.71
#